data_AF-A0A2W4ZT50-F1
#
_entry.id   AF-A0A2W4ZT50-F1
#
_cell.length_a   1.000
_cell.length_b   1.000
_cell.length_c   1.000
_cell.angle_alpha   90.00
_cell.angle_beta   90.00
_cell.angle_gamma   90.00
#
_symmetry.space_group_name_H-M   'P 1'
#
loop_
_entity.id
_entity.type
_entity.pdbx_description
1 polymer ?
#
loop_
_entity_poly.entity_id
_entity_poly.type
_entity_poly.pdbx_seq_one_letter_code
_entity_poly.pdbx_strand_id
1 'polypeptide(L)' 'MKKLVLPAVLFASLALGACSSDPVPPVSKGQQLQDLQGAYQNRAITDNEYEDEKEKILDQ' A
#
# COMPACT_ATOMS: atom_id res chain seq x y z
N MET A 1 -41.67 34.75 -29.19
CA MET A 1 -40.20 34.88 -29.34
C MET A 1 -39.56 34.18 -28.14
N LYS A 2 -39.21 32.88 -28.24
CA LYS A 2 -37.82 32.40 -28.36
C LYS A 2 -36.80 33.35 -27.70
N LYS A 3 -36.31 32.97 -26.50
CA LYS A 3 -34.89 32.63 -26.27
C LYS A 3 -34.67 32.18 -24.81
N LEU A 4 -34.50 30.87 -24.73
CA LEU A 4 -33.73 30.09 -23.76
C LEU A 4 -32.50 30.87 -23.27
N VAL A 5 -32.32 31.01 -21.95
CA VAL A 5 -31.05 31.44 -21.36
C VAL A 5 -30.71 30.50 -20.21
N LEU A 6 -30.13 29.33 -20.56
CA LEU A 6 -29.08 28.70 -19.76
C LEU A 6 -27.76 29.17 -20.38
N PRO A 7 -26.74 29.55 -19.62
CA PRO A 7 -25.97 28.54 -18.88
C PRO A 7 -25.30 29.04 -17.58
N ALA A 8 -25.29 28.23 -16.54
CA ALA A 8 -24.26 28.32 -15.50
C ALA A 8 -23.83 26.90 -15.17
N VAL A 9 -22.94 26.39 -16.02
CA VAL A 9 -22.18 25.18 -15.77
C VAL A 9 -21.35 25.45 -14.52
N LEU A 10 -21.86 25.03 -13.37
CA LEU A 10 -21.07 24.92 -12.15
C LEU A 10 -20.01 23.85 -12.43
N PHE A 11 -18.81 24.31 -12.72
CA PHE A 11 -17.60 23.52 -12.75
C PHE A 11 -17.48 22.83 -11.39
N ALA A 12 -17.88 21.56 -11.35
CA ALA A 12 -17.53 20.64 -10.29
C ALA A 12 -16.01 20.47 -10.35
N SER A 13 -15.28 21.27 -9.58
CA SER A 13 -13.91 20.98 -9.20
C SER A 13 -13.93 19.73 -8.33
N LEU A 14 -13.99 18.57 -9.01
CA LEU A 14 -13.51 17.33 -8.43
C LEU A 14 -12.04 17.56 -8.11
N ALA A 15 -11.78 17.98 -6.88
CA ALA A 15 -10.49 17.75 -6.26
C ALA A 15 -10.32 16.23 -6.17
N LEU A 16 -9.82 15.65 -7.27
CA LEU A 16 -9.20 14.34 -7.22
C LEU A 16 -8.06 14.49 -6.22
N GLY A 17 -8.30 14.05 -4.99
CA GLY A 17 -7.25 13.80 -4.03
C GLY A 17 -6.26 12.87 -4.70
N ALA A 18 -5.12 13.43 -5.09
CA ALA A 18 -3.98 12.67 -5.53
C ALA A 18 -3.59 11.79 -4.34
N CYS A 19 -3.97 10.52 -4.37
CA CYS A 19 -3.26 9.51 -3.60
C CYS A 19 -1.82 9.56 -4.10
N SER A 20 -0.96 10.32 -3.43
CA SER A 20 0.46 10.18 -3.57
C SER A 20 0.78 8.77 -3.11
N SER A 21 1.07 7.89 -4.08
CA SER A 21 1.76 6.65 -3.81
C SER A 21 3.18 7.03 -3.38
N ASP A 22 3.32 7.52 -2.15
CA ASP A 22 4.62 7.79 -1.58
C ASP A 22 5.40 6.46 -1.62
N PRO A 23 6.59 6.44 -2.22
CA PRO A 23 7.35 5.22 -2.36
C PRO A 23 7.62 4.66 -0.97
N VAL A 24 7.11 3.46 -0.71
CA VAL A 24 7.37 2.76 0.54
C VAL A 24 8.89 2.59 0.65
N PRO A 25 9.52 3.15 1.69
CA PRO A 25 10.97 3.04 1.83
C PRO A 25 11.35 1.56 1.90
N PRO A 26 12.46 1.15 1.24
CA PRO A 26 12.89 -0.23 1.28
C PRO A 26 13.14 -0.64 2.73
N VAL A 27 12.41 -1.66 3.19
CA VAL A 27 12.54 -2.16 4.56
C VAL A 27 13.88 -2.87 4.68
N SER A 28 14.65 -2.57 5.72
CA SER A 28 15.93 -3.29 5.94
C SER A 28 15.68 -4.78 6.17
N LYS A 29 16.63 -5.65 5.77
CA LYS A 29 16.55 -7.09 6.06
C LYS A 29 16.32 -7.39 7.54
N GLY A 30 16.96 -6.62 8.43
CA GLY A 30 16.79 -6.78 9.88
C GLY A 30 15.34 -6.57 10.34
N GLN A 31 14.66 -5.55 9.80
CA GLN A 31 13.25 -5.30 10.12
C GLN A 31 12.35 -6.40 9.53
N GLN A 32 12.62 -6.83 8.29
CA GLN A 32 11.86 -7.91 7.66
C GLN A 32 11.95 -9.23 8.47
N LEU A 33 13.14 -9.55 9.01
CA LEU A 33 13.33 -10.73 9.87
C LEU A 33 12.61 -10.60 11.21
N GLN A 34 12.55 -9.40 11.80
CA GLN A 34 11.81 -9.16 13.04
C GLN A 34 10.30 -9.29 12.81
N ASP A 35 9.80 -8.75 11.70
CA ASP A 35 8.38 -8.85 11.33
C ASP A 35 8.00 -10.32 11.07
N LEU A 36 8.85 -11.06 10.37
CA LEU A 36 8.69 -12.50 10.12
C LEU A 36 8.68 -13.30 11.43
N GLN A 37 9.60 -13.01 12.36
CA GLN A 37 9.62 -13.63 13.68
C GLN A 37 8.33 -13.33 14.45
N GLY A 38 7.82 -12.10 14.39
CA GLY A 38 6.55 -11.73 14.98
C GLY A 38 5.38 -12.52 14.39
N ALA A 39 5.32 -12.69 13.07
CA ALA A 39 4.29 -13.50 12.41
C ALA A 39 4.32 -14.96 12.89
N TYR A 40 5.51 -15.54 13.01
CA TYR A 40 5.68 -16.91 13.50
C TYR A 40 5.25 -17.06 14.97
N GLN A 41 5.70 -16.16 15.86
CA GLN A 41 5.31 -16.18 17.28
C GLN A 41 3.80 -16.07 17.49
N ASN A 42 3.13 -15.31 16.62
CA ASN A 42 1.67 -15.15 16.63
C ASN A 42 0.94 -16.31 15.93
N ARG A 43 1.65 -17.34 15.46
CA ARG A 43 1.11 -18.47 14.69
C ARG A 43 0.35 -18.04 13.44
N ALA A 44 0.72 -16.89 12.87
CA ALA A 44 0.15 -16.41 11.61
C ALA A 44 0.72 -17.17 10.40
N ILE A 45 1.88 -17.80 10.57
CA ILE A 45 2.56 -18.66 9.61
C ILE A 45 3.06 -19.94 10.29
N THR A 46 3.28 -20.98 9.49
CA THR A 46 3.85 -22.25 9.93
C THR A 46 5.37 -22.22 10.03
N ASP A 47 5.96 -23.20 10.72
CA ASP A 47 7.42 -23.36 10.84
C ASP A 47 8.11 -23.44 9.47
N ASN A 48 7.48 -24.13 8.50
CA ASN A 48 8.04 -24.27 7.15
C ASN A 48 8.02 -22.92 6.40
N GLU A 49 6.90 -22.20 6.46
CA GLU A 49 6.79 -20.87 5.84
C GLU A 49 7.77 -19.87 6.48
N TYR A 50 8.01 -19.99 7.79
CA TYR A 50 9.00 -19.17 8.47
C TYR A 50 10.42 -19.40 7.94
N GLU A 51 10.85 -20.66 7.78
CA GLU A 51 12.18 -20.96 7.28
C GLU A 51 12.35 -20.58 5.80
N ASP A 52 11.35 -20.85 4.97
CA ASP A 52 11.35 -20.50 3.55
C ASP A 52 11.46 -18.98 3.34
N GLU A 53 10.69 -18.18 4.09
CA GLU A 53 10.74 -16.72 3.98
C GLU A 53 12.02 -16.13 4.59
N LYS A 54 12.55 -16.75 5.65
CA LYS A 54 13.82 -16.34 6.26
C LYS A 54 14.98 -16.51 5.28
N GLU A 55 15.03 -17.62 4.54
CA GLU A 55 16.05 -17.85 3.50
C GLU A 55 15.95 -16.79 2.39
N LYS A 56 14.74 -16.54 1.88
CA LYS A 56 14.50 -15.50 0.86
C LYS A 56 14.99 -14.12 1.30
N ILE A 57 14.72 -13.71 2.54
CA ILE A 57 15.14 -12.40 3.06
C ILE A 57 16.67 -12.33 3.18
N LEU A 58 17.32 -13.42 3.58
CA LEU A 58 18.78 -13.47 3.75
C LEU A 58 19.51 -13.46 2.40
N ASP A 59 18.95 -14.06 1.37
CA ASP A 59 19.57 -14.18 0.04
C ASP A 59 19.45 -12.93 -0.85
N GLN A 60 18.50 -12.03 -0.57
CA GLN A 60 18.26 -10.79 -1.35
C GLN A 60 19.44 -9.81 -1.37
#